data_AF-F9DYB4-F1
#
_entry.id   AF-F9DYB4-F1
#
_cell.length_a   1.000
_cell.length_b   1.000
_cell.length_c   1.000
_cell.angle_alpha   90.00
_cell.angle_beta   90.00
_cell.angle_gamma   90.00
#
_symmetry.space_group_name_H-M   'P 1'
#
loop_
_entity.id
_entity.type
_entity.pdbx_description
1 polymer ?
#
loop_
_entity_poly.entity_id
_entity_poly.type
_entity_poly.pdbx_seq_one_letter_code
_entity_poly.pdbx_strand_id
1 'polypeptide(L)' 'MKFFRSMNKKESQNWRNGAVLGFDTYMLMLFVNYLYYLSMKKDFFSSHLIFWSGLLVAFGYDVFLSHKDKRQSGYKSPSN' A
#
# COMPACT_ATOMS: atom_id res chain seq x y z
N MET A 1 14.84 23.35 -7.75
CA MET A 1 13.38 23.07 -7.74
C MET A 1 13.10 22.07 -6.64
N LYS A 2 12.11 22.32 -5.78
CA LYS A 2 11.76 21.39 -4.69
C LYS A 2 10.83 20.33 -5.26
N PHE A 3 11.38 19.16 -5.63
CA PHE A 3 10.60 18.07 -6.23
C PHE A 3 9.66 17.38 -5.23
N PHE A 4 9.84 17.61 -3.93
CA PHE A 4 9.07 16.97 -2.88
C PHE A 4 8.45 18.01 -1.95
N ARG A 5 7.13 17.92 -1.79
CA ARG A 5 6.39 18.64 -0.74
C ARG A 5 6.77 18.04 0.61
N SER A 6 6.95 18.88 1.63
CA SER A 6 7.08 18.40 3.02
C SER A 6 5.81 17.67 3.41
N MET A 7 5.90 16.36 3.68
CA MET A 7 4.78 15.59 4.21
C MET A 7 4.40 16.09 5.61
N ASN A 8 3.10 16.16 5.87
CA ASN A 8 2.61 16.38 7.23
C ASN A 8 2.81 15.12 8.09
N LYS A 9 2.83 15.24 9.42
CA LYS A 9 2.99 14.12 10.36
C LYS A 9 1.97 13.00 10.11
N LYS A 10 0.72 13.36 9.80
CA LYS A 10 -0.37 12.40 9.49
C LYS A 10 -0.10 11.63 8.19
N GLU A 11 0.33 12.34 7.14
CA GLU A 11 0.69 11.71 5.84
C GLU A 11 1.88 10.78 6.01
N SER A 12 2.90 11.19 6.76
CA SER A 12 4.07 10.35 7.04
C SER A 12 3.71 9.07 7.81
N GLN A 13 2.80 9.15 8.79
CA GLN A 13 2.34 7.98 9.54
C GLN A 13 1.48 7.04 8.67
N ASN A 14 0.58 7.59 7.85
CA ASN A 14 -0.23 6.80 6.93
C ASN A 14 0.63 6.10 5.88
N TRP A 15 1.60 6.82 5.31
CA TRP A 15 2.59 6.24 4.41
C TRP A 15 3.37 5.11 5.06
N ARG A 16 3.86 5.29 6.30
CA ARG A 16 4.58 4.22 7.01
C ARG A 16 3.72 2.98 7.20
N ASN A 17 2.45 3.16 7.60
CA ASN A 17 1.54 2.04 7.78
C ASN A 17 1.22 1.34 6.45
N GLY A 18 1.04 2.10 5.36
CA GLY A 18 0.87 1.55 4.02
C GLY A 18 2.10 0.79 3.54
N ALA A 19 3.30 1.35 3.73
CA ALA A 19 4.56 0.70 3.37
C ALA A 19 4.77 -0.62 4.12
N VAL A 20 4.46 -0.67 5.42
CA VAL A 20 4.49 -1.91 6.21
C VAL A 20 3.49 -2.93 5.65
N LEU A 21 2.24 -2.52 5.42
CA LEU A 21 1.21 -3.41 4.88
C LEU A 21 1.56 -3.95 3.48
N GLY A 22 2.13 -3.11 2.61
CA GLY A 22 2.59 -3.49 1.28
C GLY A 22 3.78 -4.45 1.33
N PHE A 23 4.71 -4.23 2.27
CA PHE A 23 5.82 -5.14 2.52
C PHE A 23 5.33 -6.51 3.03
N ASP A 24 4.39 -6.52 3.98
CA ASP A 24 3.80 -7.76 4.50
C ASP A 24 3.08 -8.53 3.39
N THR A 25 2.35 -7.84 2.52
CA THR A 25 1.68 -8.44 1.34
C THR A 25 2.70 -9.04 0.37
N TYR A 26 3.79 -8.32 0.11
CA TYR A 26 4.88 -8.79 -0.75
C TYR A 26 5.53 -10.05 -0.19
N MET A 27 5.84 -10.07 1.11
CA MET A 27 6.41 -11.23 1.79
C MET A 27 5.47 -12.43 1.76
N LEU A 28 4.17 -12.21 1.97
CA LEU A 28 3.16 -13.28 1.88
C LEU A 28 3.10 -13.87 0.45
N MET A 29 3.05 -13.03 -0.58
CA MET A 29 3.03 -13.51 -1.97
C MET A 29 4.31 -14.27 -2.34
N LEU A 30 5.48 -13.77 -1.91
CA LEU A 30 6.74 -14.49 -2.10
C LEU A 30 6.73 -15.85 -1.41
N PHE A 31 6.25 -15.90 -0.17
CA PHE A 31 6.16 -17.14 0.59
C PHE A 31 5.29 -18.17 -0.14
N VAL A 32 4.11 -17.77 -0.60
CA VAL A 32 3.21 -18.65 -1.37
C VAL A 32 3.86 -19.09 -2.69
N ASN A 33 4.49 -18.17 -3.43
CA ASN A 33 5.16 -18.50 -4.68
C ASN A 33 6.29 -19.52 -4.45
N TYR A 34 7.05 -19.37 -3.37
CA TYR A 34 8.14 -20.28 -3.02
C TYR A 34 7.63 -21.67 -2.62
N LEU A 35 6.57 -21.76 -1.80
CA LEU A 35 5.95 -23.03 -1.46
C LEU A 35 5.44 -23.78 -2.71
N TYR A 36 4.86 -23.04 -3.65
CA TYR A 36 4.40 -23.61 -4.91
C TYR A 36 5.57 -24.09 -5.77
N TYR A 37 6.65 -23.32 -5.85
CA TYR A 37 7.88 -23.72 -6.54
C TYR A 37 8.48 -25.01 -5.95
N LEU A 38 8.53 -25.15 -4.63
CA LEU A 38 9.01 -26.38 -3.99
C LEU A 38 8.16 -27.60 -4.36
N SER A 39 6.85 -27.42 -4.51
CA SER A 39 5.91 -28.51 -4.78
C SER A 39 5.85 -28.89 -6.27
N MET A 40 5.89 -27.89 -7.17
CA MET A 40 5.59 -28.05 -8.59
C MET A 40 6.78 -27.78 -9.51
N LYS A 41 7.93 -27.35 -8.96
CA LYS A 41 9.13 -26.89 -9.70
C LYS A 41 8.84 -25.83 -10.76
N LYS A 42 7.77 -25.05 -10.56
CA LYS A 42 7.33 -23.96 -11.43
C LYS A 42 6.93 -22.78 -10.57
N ASP A 43 7.14 -21.56 -11.06
CA ASP A 43 6.58 -20.37 -10.41
C ASP A 43 5.06 -20.31 -10.57
N PHE A 44 4.39 -19.86 -9.50
CA PHE A 44 2.95 -19.63 -9.49
C PHE A 44 2.62 -18.22 -9.98
N PHE A 45 3.37 -17.24 -9.51
CA PHE A 45 3.27 -15.84 -9.89
C PHE A 45 4.56 -15.38 -10.57
N SER A 46 4.43 -14.52 -11.58
CA SER A 46 5.59 -13.81 -12.13
C SER A 46 6.17 -12.86 -11.08
N SER A 47 7.50 -12.76 -11.00
CA SER A 47 8.19 -11.81 -10.11
C SER A 47 7.72 -10.37 -10.30
N HIS A 48 7.32 -9.99 -11.52
CA HIS A 48 6.73 -8.68 -11.78
C HIS A 48 5.40 -8.49 -11.05
N LEU A 49 4.52 -9.50 -11.07
CA LEU A 49 3.21 -9.42 -10.40
C LEU A 49 3.38 -9.32 -8.88
N ILE A 50 4.29 -10.11 -8.30
CA ILE A 50 4.58 -10.08 -6.87
C ILE A 50 5.08 -8.69 -6.48
N PHE A 51 6.05 -8.14 -7.22
CA PHE A 51 6.58 -6.80 -6.98
C PHE A 51 5.51 -5.71 -7.06
N TRP A 52 4.74 -5.68 -8.14
CA TRP A 52 3.70 -4.66 -8.34
C TRP A 52 2.55 -4.76 -7.35
N SER A 53 2.24 -5.96 -6.84
CA SER A 53 1.18 -6.15 -5.84
C SER A 53 1.50 -5.46 -4.51
N GLY A 54 2.71 -5.65 -3.98
CA GLY A 54 3.14 -5.00 -2.74
C GLY A 54 3.18 -3.48 -2.88
N LEU A 55 3.60 -3.00 -4.06
CA LEU A 55 3.63 -1.59 -4.40
C LEU A 55 2.21 -1.00 -4.50
N LEU A 56 1.29 -1.69 -5.18
CA LEU A 56 -0.13 -1.29 -5.25
C LEU A 56 -0.77 -1.20 -3.87
N VAL A 57 -0.47 -2.13 -2.96
CA VAL A 57 -1.00 -2.08 -1.59
C VAL A 57 -0.39 -0.92 -0.80
N ALA A 58 0.93 -0.73 -0.89
CA ALA A 58 1.61 0.36 -0.18
C ALA A 58 1.09 1.74 -0.58
N PHE A 59 1.01 2.00 -1.89
CA PHE A 59 0.51 3.28 -2.41
C PHE A 59 -1.01 3.39 -2.34
N GLY A 60 -1.73 2.29 -2.54
CA GLY A 60 -3.19 2.24 -2.50
C GLY A 60 -3.76 2.54 -1.11
N TYR A 61 -3.07 2.15 -0.04
CA TYR A 61 -3.48 2.42 1.34
C TYR A 61 -3.56 3.92 1.64
N ASP A 62 -2.56 4.70 1.23
CA ASP A 62 -2.51 6.14 1.47
C ASP A 62 -3.55 6.90 0.62
N VAL A 63 -3.79 6.46 -0.62
CA VAL A 63 -4.84 6.99 -1.50
C VAL A 63 -6.24 6.68 -0.94
N PHE A 64 -6.46 5.47 -0.42
CA PHE A 64 -7.74 5.05 0.16
C PHE A 64 -8.07 5.84 1.43
N LEU A 65 -7.11 6.03 2.34
CA LEU A 65 -7.29 6.83 3.54
C LEU A 65 -7.53 8.31 3.21
N SER A 66 -6.77 8.87 2.29
CA SER A 66 -6.96 10.24 1.82
C SER A 66 -8.34 10.49 1.20
N HIS A 67 -8.93 9.47 0.54
CA HIS A 67 -10.30 9.53 0.05
C HIS A 67 -11.36 9.38 1.16
N LYS A 68 -11.11 8.57 2.20
CA LYS A 68 -12.03 8.46 3.35
C LYS A 68 -12.10 9.74 4.18
N ASP A 69 -10.96 10.39 4.43
CA ASP A 69 -10.90 11.66 5.18
C ASP A 69 -11.73 12.76 4.50
N LYS A 70 -11.66 12.87 3.16
CA LYS A 70 -12.46 13.83 2.38
C LYS A 70 -13.97 13.60 2.49
N ARG A 71 -14.42 12.34 2.64
CA ARG A 71 -15.85 12.04 2.85
C ARG A 71 -16.32 12.37 4.27
N GLN A 72 -15.45 12.25 5.27
CA GLN A 72 -15.79 12.62 6.65
C GLN A 72 -15.75 14.14 6.88
N SER A 73 -14.86 14.88 6.21
CA SER A 73 -14.83 16.35 6.32
C SER A 73 -15.99 17.02 5.58
N GLY A 74 -16.54 16.40 4.53
CA GLY A 74 -17.78 16.85 3.89
C GLY A 74 -19.05 16.68 4.73
N TYR A 75 -18.96 16.00 5.89
CA TYR A 75 -20.09 15.82 6.81
C TYR A 75 -20.09 16.83 7.97
N LYS A 76 -19.00 17.59 8.17
CA LYS A 76 -19.04 18.78 9.04
C LYS A 76 -19.45 19.98 8.20
N SER A 77 -20.77 20.10 8.02
CA SER A 77 -21.43 21.35 7.65
C SER A 77 -20.88 22.50 8.52
N PRO A 78 -20.62 23.71 7.97
CA PRO A 78 -20.26 24.86 8.78
C PRO A 78 -21.44 25.18 9.69
N SER A 79 -21.28 24.96 11.00
CA SER A 79 -22.13 25.63 11.98
C SER A 79 -21.64 27.07 12.08
N ASN A 80 -22.50 27.99 11.66
CA ASN A 80 -22.40 29.43 11.90
C ASN A 80 -22.01 29.76 13.34
#